data_AF-A0A6A3MYT3-F1
#
_entry.id   AF-A0A6A3MYT3-F1
#
_cell.length_a   1.000
_cell.length_b   1.000
_cell.length_c   1.000
_cell.angle_alpha   90.00
_cell.angle_beta   90.00
_cell.angle_gamma   90.00
#
_symmetry.space_group_name_H-M   'P 1'
#
loop_
_entity.id
_entity.type
_entity.pdbx_description
1 polymer ?
#
loop_
_entity_poly.entity_id
_entity_poly.type
_entity_poly.pdbx_seq_one_letter_code
_entity_poly.pdbx_strand_id
1 'polypeptide(L)'
;MLVDGLHLNKAGNREMYHQLRDKISSDFPELSLKLERWQLPRFEDWVESDPWTPEESTTLDFTNVRTVQRSISVDQETDPPPLRGGGDDGATASKGAPLMLSLRRLLSPFGGRYVSAVTSTGSRMSSTSPLRPKILLIGDSLTQEGTDPDLGGWVCQLQHRYTRSADVVVRGLYGYSTEIFVCHALPGLKRDLISWSEPPAFVALWLGGNDSALPTGFEAALHVPIEKYRANLREIVQGIRDEAPETAILMITPPAVNDSARLEVWSDGELDFSNDGVAECARARIEVAKNLKVPVLDFHTIMNELGDQERHACQYDGLHFNVKGHALVAEKLFATIEREFPSVAKRLDAWEHPDYLELIDSNADDKKEQ
;
A
#
# COMPACT_ATOMS: atom_id res chain seq x y z
N MET A 1 9.04 7.27 -25.10
CA MET A 1 9.55 7.64 -23.77
C MET A 1 8.84 8.85 -23.16
N LEU A 2 8.20 9.73 -23.95
CA LEU A 2 7.49 10.90 -23.44
C LEU A 2 5.97 10.78 -23.67
N VAL A 3 5.16 11.38 -22.79
CA VAL A 3 3.69 11.44 -22.88
C VAL A 3 3.25 12.59 -23.79
N ASP A 4 3.83 13.77 -23.60
CA ASP A 4 3.41 15.04 -24.23
C ASP A 4 4.57 15.78 -24.89
N GLY A 5 5.68 15.07 -25.14
CA GLY A 5 6.92 15.66 -25.65
C GLY A 5 7.81 16.31 -24.58
N LEU A 6 7.38 16.32 -23.31
CA LEU A 6 8.16 16.85 -22.19
C LEU A 6 8.27 15.86 -21.01
N HIS A 7 7.17 15.25 -20.58
CA HIS A 7 7.12 14.37 -19.42
C HIS A 7 7.32 12.90 -19.79
N LEU A 8 8.05 12.15 -18.97
CA LEU A 8 8.26 10.72 -19.18
C LEU A 8 6.94 9.94 -19.12
N ASN A 9 6.76 9.01 -20.07
CA ASN A 9 5.69 8.01 -20.02
C ASN A 9 6.13 6.80 -19.14
N LYS A 10 5.27 5.77 -18.99
CA LYS A 10 5.61 4.59 -18.16
C LYS A 10 6.95 3.96 -18.54
N ALA A 11 7.19 3.74 -19.84
CA ALA A 11 8.46 3.21 -20.33
C ALA A 11 9.63 4.16 -20.03
N GLY A 12 9.42 5.48 -20.20
CA GLY A 12 10.38 6.52 -19.86
C GLY A 12 10.80 6.51 -18.38
N ASN A 13 9.84 6.42 -17.46
CA ASN A 13 10.12 6.37 -16.03
C ASN A 13 10.84 5.07 -15.63
N ARG A 14 10.48 3.94 -16.26
CA ARG A 14 11.16 2.66 -16.02
C ARG A 14 12.63 2.72 -16.45
N GLU A 15 12.91 3.29 -17.61
CA GLU A 15 14.29 3.49 -18.08
C GLU A 15 15.07 4.43 -17.16
N MET A 16 14.47 5.54 -16.72
CA MET A 16 15.09 6.45 -15.74
C MET A 16 15.44 5.71 -14.43
N TYR A 17 14.53 4.87 -13.93
CA TYR A 17 14.78 4.05 -12.75
C TYR A 17 15.98 3.11 -12.94
N HIS A 18 16.07 2.40 -14.07
CA HIS A 18 17.20 1.52 -14.36
C HIS A 18 18.52 2.29 -14.41
N GLN A 19 18.57 3.41 -15.14
CA GLN A 19 19.78 4.23 -15.21
C GLN A 19 20.17 4.82 -13.84
N LEU A 20 19.19 5.19 -13.01
CA LEU A 20 19.46 5.66 -11.66
C LEU A 20 20.07 4.54 -10.79
N ARG A 21 19.52 3.32 -10.84
CA ARG A 21 20.05 2.16 -10.12
C ARG A 21 21.47 1.83 -10.57
N ASP A 22 21.72 1.79 -11.87
CA ASP A 22 23.05 1.54 -12.44
C ASP A 22 24.05 2.60 -11.99
N LYS A 23 23.64 3.87 -11.98
CA LYS A 23 24.49 4.98 -11.54
C LYS A 23 24.82 4.91 -10.06
N ILE A 24 23.85 4.58 -9.22
CA ILE A 24 24.06 4.36 -7.77
C ILE A 24 25.04 3.21 -7.55
N SER A 25 24.85 2.09 -8.24
CA SER A 25 25.72 0.91 -8.10
C SER A 25 27.15 1.20 -8.56
N SER A 26 27.32 1.97 -9.65
CA SER A 26 28.63 2.32 -10.21
C SER A 26 29.40 3.30 -9.31
N ASP A 27 28.75 4.40 -8.91
CA ASP A 27 29.43 5.52 -8.29
C ASP A 27 29.39 5.49 -6.76
N PHE A 28 28.41 4.80 -6.18
CA PHE A 28 28.16 4.75 -4.73
C PHE A 28 27.96 3.30 -4.24
N PRO A 29 28.93 2.39 -4.43
CA PRO A 29 28.77 0.97 -4.12
C PRO A 29 28.45 0.70 -2.63
N GLU A 30 29.01 1.47 -1.70
CA GLU A 30 28.66 1.35 -0.27
C GLU A 30 27.21 1.75 0.04
N LEU A 31 26.67 2.74 -0.69
CA LEU A 31 25.27 3.11 -0.58
C LEU A 31 24.38 2.03 -1.19
N SER A 32 24.77 1.47 -2.33
CA SER A 32 24.06 0.36 -2.98
C SER A 32 23.89 -0.83 -2.02
N LEU A 33 24.97 -1.23 -1.34
CA LEU A 33 24.93 -2.30 -0.34
C LEU A 33 23.98 -1.99 0.83
N LYS A 34 23.92 -0.73 1.28
CA LYS A 34 22.99 -0.31 2.35
C LYS A 34 21.53 -0.32 1.90
N LEU A 35 21.26 0.00 0.63
CA LEU A 35 19.90 0.02 0.07
C LEU A 35 19.34 -1.38 -0.19
N GLU A 36 20.20 -2.38 -0.40
CA GLU A 36 19.81 -3.78 -0.59
C GLU A 36 19.65 -4.54 0.74
N ARG A 37 20.19 -4.00 1.83
CA ARG A 37 20.08 -4.60 3.15
C ARG A 37 18.69 -4.34 3.73
N TRP A 38 17.90 -5.40 3.89
CA TRP A 38 16.64 -5.34 4.61
C TRP A 38 16.85 -4.85 6.05
N GLN A 39 16.02 -3.91 6.49
CA GLN A 39 16.06 -3.37 7.86
C GLN A 39 15.71 -4.44 8.91
N LEU A 40 14.89 -5.41 8.52
CA LEU A 40 14.57 -6.61 9.29
C LEU A 40 14.79 -7.84 8.38
N PRO A 41 15.42 -8.93 8.86
CA PRO A 41 15.56 -10.18 8.11
C PRO A 41 14.20 -10.75 7.67
N ARG A 42 14.21 -11.60 6.64
CA ARG A 42 13.00 -12.31 6.22
C ARG A 42 12.58 -13.30 7.31
N PHE A 43 11.33 -13.73 7.32
CA PHE A 43 10.84 -14.60 8.40
C PHE A 43 11.57 -15.95 8.41
N GLU A 44 11.95 -16.48 7.25
CA GLU A 44 12.69 -17.73 7.11
C GLU A 44 14.02 -17.67 7.88
N ASP A 45 14.70 -16.51 7.83
CA ASP A 45 15.96 -16.28 8.54
C ASP A 45 15.80 -16.36 10.08
N TRP A 46 14.61 -16.05 10.60
CA TRP A 46 14.31 -16.11 12.04
C TRP A 46 13.94 -17.53 12.48
N VAL A 47 13.19 -18.27 11.67
CA VAL A 47 12.83 -19.68 11.95
C VAL A 47 14.09 -20.56 12.00
N GLU A 48 15.07 -20.32 11.13
CA GLU A 48 16.36 -21.01 11.18
C GLU A 48 17.14 -20.71 12.47
N SER A 49 16.92 -19.54 13.09
CA SER A 49 17.64 -19.09 14.28
C SER A 49 17.02 -19.52 15.61
N ASP A 50 15.74 -19.94 15.62
CA ASP A 50 15.01 -20.45 16.79
C ASP A 50 14.27 -21.76 16.43
N PRO A 51 14.95 -22.93 16.48
CA PRO A 51 14.38 -24.21 16.09
C PRO A 51 13.46 -24.75 17.19
N TRP A 52 12.37 -24.05 17.48
CA TRP A 52 11.33 -24.62 18.33
C TRP A 52 10.66 -25.77 17.56
N THR A 53 10.85 -26.99 18.06
CA THR A 53 10.09 -28.17 17.63
C THR A 53 9.06 -28.48 18.70
N PRO A 54 7.76 -28.62 18.36
CA PRO A 54 6.79 -29.17 19.29
C PRO A 54 7.26 -30.57 19.72
N GLU A 55 7.24 -30.85 21.03
CA GLU A 55 7.44 -32.22 21.51
C GLU A 55 6.35 -33.11 20.89
N GLU A 56 6.78 -34.09 20.10
CA GLU A 56 5.99 -35.09 19.38
C GLU A 56 5.33 -34.65 18.05
N SER A 57 6.10 -34.58 16.95
CA SER A 57 5.70 -35.25 15.70
C SER A 57 6.87 -35.42 14.74
N THR A 58 6.77 -36.47 13.93
CA THR A 58 7.75 -37.01 12.98
C THR A 58 8.48 -35.97 12.13
N THR A 59 9.81 -36.10 12.10
CA THR A 59 10.76 -35.36 11.25
C THR A 59 10.22 -35.06 9.85
N LEU A 60 9.89 -33.78 9.59
CA LEU A 60 9.75 -33.25 8.24
C LEU A 60 11.13 -32.78 7.77
N ASP A 61 11.58 -33.36 6.64
CA ASP A 61 12.83 -33.04 5.97
C ASP A 61 12.67 -31.77 5.14
N PHE A 62 13.32 -30.68 5.59
CA PHE A 62 13.30 -29.37 4.92
C PHE A 62 14.34 -29.25 3.78
N THR A 63 15.02 -30.31 3.36
CA THR A 63 16.06 -30.23 2.31
C THR A 63 15.53 -29.98 0.89
N ASN A 64 14.20 -29.88 0.70
CA ASN A 64 13.57 -29.63 -0.61
C ASN A 64 12.93 -28.23 -0.73
N VAL A 65 13.45 -27.21 -0.06
CA VAL A 65 13.13 -25.80 -0.37
C VAL A 65 13.74 -25.44 -1.73
N ARG A 66 13.06 -25.80 -2.83
CA ARG A 66 13.31 -25.19 -4.13
C ARG A 66 12.71 -23.78 -4.11
N THR A 67 13.58 -22.79 -4.03
CA THR A 67 13.26 -21.40 -4.36
C THR A 67 12.61 -21.37 -5.75
N VAL A 68 11.31 -21.10 -5.81
CA VAL A 68 10.67 -20.75 -7.08
C VAL A 68 11.06 -19.31 -7.42
N GLN A 69 12.27 -19.12 -7.95
CA GLN A 69 12.54 -17.97 -8.80
C GLN A 69 11.78 -18.21 -10.10
N ARG A 70 10.54 -17.70 -10.22
CA ARG A 70 9.93 -17.52 -11.53
C ARG A 70 10.54 -16.30 -12.17
N SER A 71 11.46 -16.54 -13.10
CA SER A 71 11.74 -15.62 -14.20
C SER A 71 10.43 -15.32 -14.91
N ILE A 72 9.97 -14.08 -14.87
CA ILE A 72 8.95 -13.60 -15.80
C ILE A 72 9.59 -13.62 -17.18
N SER A 73 9.37 -14.70 -17.93
CA SER A 73 9.59 -14.71 -19.36
C SER A 73 8.56 -13.75 -19.96
N VAL A 74 9.05 -12.62 -20.45
CA VAL A 74 8.28 -11.71 -21.31
C VAL A 74 7.97 -12.50 -22.58
N ASP A 75 6.78 -13.07 -22.66
CA ASP A 75 6.27 -13.60 -23.91
C ASP A 75 6.23 -12.46 -24.93
N GLN A 76 6.89 -12.70 -26.06
CA GLN A 76 6.81 -11.85 -27.23
C GLN A 76 5.35 -11.87 -27.73
N GLU A 77 4.62 -10.78 -27.53
CA GLU A 77 3.42 -10.50 -28.31
C GLU A 77 3.85 -10.36 -29.77
N THR A 78 3.55 -11.40 -30.55
CA THR A 78 3.61 -11.37 -32.01
C THR A 78 2.48 -10.51 -32.55
N ASP A 79 2.82 -9.43 -33.25
CA ASP A 79 1.89 -8.59 -34.01
C ASP A 79 0.95 -9.42 -34.91
N PRO A 80 -0.34 -9.07 -35.02
CA PRO A 80 -1.23 -9.70 -36.01
C PRO A 80 -0.85 -9.28 -37.45
N PRO A 81 -1.07 -10.14 -38.46
CA PRO A 81 -0.59 -9.90 -39.82
C PRO A 81 -1.42 -8.84 -40.57
N PRO A 82 -0.87 -8.21 -41.61
CA PRO A 82 -1.53 -7.13 -42.32
C PRO A 82 -2.59 -7.67 -43.29
N LEU A 83 -3.79 -7.10 -43.23
CA LEU A 83 -4.82 -7.32 -44.26
C LEU A 83 -4.48 -6.48 -45.50
N ARG A 84 -4.36 -7.16 -46.64
CA ARG A 84 -4.04 -6.60 -47.96
C ARG A 84 -5.35 -6.31 -48.72
N GLY A 85 -5.32 -5.23 -49.51
CA GLY A 85 -6.48 -4.51 -50.03
C GLY A 85 -7.29 -5.13 -51.18
N GLY A 86 -8.37 -4.40 -51.48
CA GLY A 86 -9.26 -4.47 -52.65
C GLY A 86 -10.64 -3.99 -52.20
N GLY A 87 -11.33 -2.99 -52.78
CA GLY A 87 -11.16 -2.08 -53.90
C GLY A 87 -12.55 -1.46 -54.16
N ASP A 88 -12.59 -0.15 -54.42
CA ASP A 88 -13.67 0.68 -55.02
C ASP A 88 -15.12 0.62 -54.48
N ASP A 89 -15.65 1.76 -53.99
CA ASP A 89 -16.34 2.75 -54.85
C ASP A 89 -16.88 3.96 -54.04
N GLY A 90 -16.63 5.18 -54.56
CA GLY A 90 -17.60 6.28 -54.62
C GLY A 90 -17.93 7.15 -53.38
N ALA A 91 -17.43 8.40 -53.41
CA ALA A 91 -18.17 9.67 -53.19
C ALA A 91 -17.64 10.65 -52.12
N THR A 92 -16.86 11.62 -52.64
CA THR A 92 -16.89 13.09 -52.40
C THR A 92 -16.92 13.72 -50.99
N ALA A 93 -15.88 14.56 -50.79
CA ALA A 93 -15.86 15.91 -50.19
C ALA A 93 -15.84 16.08 -48.65
N SER A 94 -14.69 16.51 -48.10
CA SER A 94 -14.35 17.92 -47.82
C SER A 94 -13.16 18.03 -46.85
N LYS A 95 -12.41 19.13 -46.96
CA LYS A 95 -11.19 19.45 -46.21
C LYS A 95 -11.49 19.73 -44.74
N GLY A 96 -10.66 19.22 -43.82
CA GLY A 96 -10.62 19.65 -42.42
C GLY A 96 -9.37 19.14 -41.70
N ALA A 97 -8.56 20.06 -41.16
CA ALA A 97 -7.38 19.78 -40.33
C ALA A 97 -7.78 19.19 -38.95
N PRO A 98 -6.94 18.36 -38.30
CA PRO A 98 -7.30 17.79 -37.00
C PRO A 98 -7.10 18.80 -35.87
N LEU A 99 -8.18 19.05 -35.13
CA LEU A 99 -8.24 19.80 -33.88
C LEU A 99 -7.51 19.01 -32.76
N MET A 100 -6.62 19.69 -32.04
CA MET A 100 -6.18 19.28 -30.70
C MET A 100 -7.37 19.28 -29.73
N LEU A 101 -7.71 18.13 -29.14
CA LEU A 101 -8.61 18.07 -27.99
C LEU A 101 -7.81 18.20 -26.69
N SER A 102 -8.01 19.34 -26.03
CA SER A 102 -7.58 19.65 -24.67
C SER A 102 -8.33 18.79 -23.65
N LEU A 103 -7.60 18.15 -22.75
CA LEU A 103 -8.10 17.48 -21.54
C LEU A 103 -8.70 18.52 -20.58
N ARG A 104 -10.02 18.76 -20.67
CA ARG A 104 -10.80 19.39 -19.61
C ARG A 104 -11.33 18.33 -18.65
N ARG A 105 -10.98 18.50 -17.38
CA ARG A 105 -11.47 17.76 -16.20
C ARG A 105 -13.00 17.72 -16.15
N LEU A 106 -13.55 16.54 -15.87
CA LEU A 106 -14.89 16.42 -15.29
C LEU A 106 -14.85 17.01 -13.87
N LEU A 107 -15.55 18.12 -13.68
CA LEU A 107 -16.00 18.59 -12.38
C LEU A 107 -17.49 18.25 -12.27
N SER A 108 -17.87 17.48 -11.25
CA SER A 108 -19.27 17.38 -10.82
C SER A 108 -19.64 18.61 -9.97
N PRO A 109 -20.87 19.14 -10.03
CA PRO A 109 -21.24 20.39 -9.37
C PRO A 109 -21.82 20.12 -8.00
N PHE A 110 -21.07 20.41 -6.94
CA PHE A 110 -21.68 20.78 -5.65
C PHE A 110 -21.07 22.11 -5.20
N GLY A 111 -21.89 23.15 -5.32
CA GLY A 111 -21.53 24.51 -4.91
C GLY A 111 -21.39 24.60 -3.40
N GLY A 112 -20.15 24.80 -2.95
CA GLY A 112 -19.83 25.35 -1.64
C GLY A 112 -19.03 26.63 -1.85
N ARG A 113 -19.58 27.78 -1.49
CA ARG A 113 -18.86 29.06 -1.49
C ARG A 113 -17.70 28.96 -0.50
N TYR A 114 -16.45 29.00 -0.98
CA TYR A 114 -15.30 29.30 -0.14
C TYR A 114 -15.38 30.76 0.27
N VAL A 115 -15.65 31.01 1.54
CA VAL A 115 -15.53 32.34 2.15
C VAL A 115 -14.09 32.50 2.61
N SER A 116 -13.32 33.33 1.90
CA SER A 116 -12.03 33.82 2.39
C SER A 116 -12.29 34.82 3.51
N ALA A 117 -11.99 34.44 4.75
CA ALA A 117 -11.98 35.35 5.87
C ALA A 117 -10.59 35.96 6.02
N VAL A 118 -10.35 37.09 5.35
CA VAL A 118 -9.21 37.96 5.65
C VAL A 118 -9.63 38.88 6.79
N THR A 119 -9.15 38.61 8.00
CA THR A 119 -9.07 39.63 9.05
C THR A 119 -7.61 39.98 9.26
N SER A 120 -7.27 41.19 8.81
CA SER A 120 -6.00 41.84 9.05
C SER A 120 -5.89 42.23 10.52
N THR A 121 -4.94 41.63 11.23
CA THR A 121 -4.22 42.28 12.32
C THR A 121 -2.78 41.82 12.29
N GLY A 122 -1.87 42.76 12.05
CA GLY A 122 -0.43 42.52 12.02
C GLY A 122 0.07 41.88 13.31
N SER A 123 0.47 40.64 13.20
CA SER A 123 1.43 40.00 14.09
C SER A 123 2.49 39.38 13.18
N ARG A 124 3.75 39.64 13.50
CA ARG A 124 4.90 39.04 12.82
C ARG A 124 4.83 37.53 13.09
N MET A 125 4.11 36.81 12.23
CA MET A 125 3.90 35.38 12.37
C MET A 125 5.27 34.72 12.42
N SER A 126 5.55 34.09 13.55
CA SER A 126 6.49 32.96 13.58
C SER A 126 5.98 31.98 12.52
N SER A 127 6.65 31.95 11.38
CA SER A 127 6.37 31.02 10.28
C SER A 127 6.83 29.62 10.71
N THR A 128 6.13 29.03 11.68
CA THR A 128 6.16 27.59 11.85
C THR A 128 5.15 27.06 10.85
N SER A 129 5.60 26.84 9.61
CA SER A 129 4.81 26.02 8.67
C SER A 129 4.49 24.71 9.42
N PRO A 130 3.21 24.32 9.52
CA PRO A 130 2.86 23.10 10.23
C PRO A 130 3.65 21.93 9.62
N LEU A 131 4.34 21.17 10.48
CA LEU A 131 5.17 20.04 10.05
C LEU A 131 4.31 19.05 9.26
N ARG A 132 4.87 18.58 8.15
CA ARG A 132 4.21 17.65 7.24
C ARG A 132 3.74 16.41 8.01
N PRO A 133 2.42 16.09 8.02
CA PRO A 133 1.90 14.92 8.68
C PRO A 133 2.49 13.63 8.10
N LYS A 134 2.57 12.59 8.93
CA LYS A 134 2.98 11.25 8.50
C LYS A 134 1.81 10.29 8.52
N ILE A 135 1.75 9.45 7.50
CA ILE A 135 0.92 8.25 7.43
C ILE A 135 1.85 7.07 7.62
N LEU A 136 1.65 6.29 8.69
CA LEU A 136 2.42 5.09 8.95
C LEU A 136 1.59 3.84 8.59
N LEU A 137 2.13 2.99 7.72
CA LEU A 137 1.50 1.77 7.25
C LEU A 137 2.23 0.57 7.83
N ILE A 138 1.56 -0.22 8.66
CA ILE A 138 2.11 -1.39 9.33
C ILE A 138 1.41 -2.64 8.79
N GLY A 139 2.17 -3.63 8.34
CA GLY A 139 1.56 -4.87 7.90
C GLY A 139 2.55 -5.92 7.43
N ASP A 140 2.01 -6.90 6.72
CA ASP A 140 2.74 -8.05 6.18
C ASP A 140 3.07 -7.86 4.68
N SER A 141 3.08 -8.96 3.92
CA SER A 141 3.31 -8.99 2.48
C SER A 141 2.32 -8.09 1.72
N LEU A 142 1.06 -7.99 2.13
CA LEU A 142 0.05 -7.15 1.47
C LEU A 142 0.39 -5.65 1.56
N THR A 143 1.06 -5.26 2.65
CA THR A 143 1.57 -3.89 2.82
C THR A 143 2.89 -3.69 2.08
N GLN A 144 3.78 -4.70 2.09
CA GLN A 144 5.06 -4.63 1.37
C GLN A 144 4.86 -4.53 -0.14
N GLU A 145 4.07 -5.43 -0.74
CA GLU A 145 3.75 -5.43 -2.18
C GLU A 145 2.90 -4.23 -2.60
N GLY A 146 2.20 -3.60 -1.65
CA GLY A 146 1.52 -2.34 -1.89
C GLY A 146 2.46 -1.21 -2.35
N THR A 147 3.78 -1.36 -2.19
CA THR A 147 4.79 -0.42 -2.69
C THR A 147 5.27 -0.71 -4.12
N ASP A 148 4.79 -1.80 -4.74
CA ASP A 148 5.19 -2.18 -6.10
C ASP A 148 4.42 -1.37 -7.15
N PRO A 149 5.09 -0.50 -7.93
CA PRO A 149 4.44 0.28 -8.99
C PRO A 149 3.99 -0.58 -10.18
N ASP A 150 4.57 -1.77 -10.40
CA ASP A 150 4.15 -2.66 -11.48
C ASP A 150 2.83 -3.38 -11.16
N LEU A 151 2.53 -3.58 -9.88
CA LEU A 151 1.23 -4.02 -9.39
C LEU A 151 0.23 -2.87 -9.16
N GLY A 152 0.62 -1.61 -9.42
CA GLY A 152 -0.22 -0.46 -9.11
C GLY A 152 -0.55 -0.38 -7.62
N GLY A 153 0.41 -0.75 -6.77
CA GLY A 153 0.23 -1.00 -5.36
C GLY A 153 -0.49 0.14 -4.61
N TRP A 154 -1.33 -0.25 -3.64
CA TRP A 154 -2.17 0.70 -2.90
C TRP A 154 -1.34 1.76 -2.15
N VAL A 155 -0.12 1.43 -1.72
CA VAL A 155 0.80 2.39 -1.09
C VAL A 155 1.33 3.40 -2.10
N CYS A 156 1.66 2.96 -3.33
CA CYS A 156 2.01 3.89 -4.42
C CYS A 156 0.88 4.89 -4.67
N GLN A 157 -0.38 4.43 -4.60
CA GLN A 157 -1.55 5.31 -4.76
C GLN A 157 -1.67 6.33 -3.61
N LEU A 158 -1.38 5.94 -2.35
CA LEU A 158 -1.29 6.88 -1.24
C LEU A 158 -0.18 7.91 -1.43
N GLN A 159 1.03 7.47 -1.82
CA GLN A 159 2.17 8.35 -2.09
C GLN A 159 1.86 9.35 -3.20
N HIS A 160 1.18 8.90 -4.25
CA HIS A 160 0.69 9.76 -5.32
C HIS A 160 -0.34 10.78 -4.80
N ARG A 161 -1.35 10.32 -4.05
CA ARG A 161 -2.47 11.15 -3.56
C ARG A 161 -2.03 12.25 -2.59
N TYR A 162 -1.03 11.96 -1.75
CA TYR A 162 -0.55 12.87 -0.70
C TYR A 162 0.78 13.52 -1.03
N THR A 163 1.16 13.53 -2.31
CA THR A 163 2.31 14.29 -2.78
C THR A 163 2.13 15.77 -2.39
N ARG A 164 3.15 16.34 -1.72
CA ARG A 164 3.20 17.71 -1.13
C ARG A 164 2.37 17.93 0.14
N SER A 165 1.72 16.91 0.69
CA SER A 165 0.89 17.09 1.89
C SER A 165 1.18 16.13 3.03
N ALA A 166 1.61 14.89 2.76
CA ALA A 166 1.98 13.95 3.81
C ALA A 166 3.16 13.05 3.41
N ASP A 167 3.96 12.64 4.39
CA ASP A 167 4.94 11.57 4.21
C ASP A 167 4.25 10.22 4.43
N VAL A 168 4.42 9.27 3.51
CA VAL A 168 3.94 7.90 3.67
C VAL A 168 5.11 7.01 4.06
N VAL A 169 5.10 6.53 5.31
CA VAL A 169 6.13 5.68 5.91
C VAL A 169 5.61 4.25 5.98
N VAL A 170 6.36 3.32 5.38
CA VAL A 170 5.94 1.92 5.22
C VAL A 170 6.77 1.01 6.13
N ARG A 171 6.07 0.12 6.84
CA ARG A 171 6.59 -0.99 7.65
C ARG A 171 5.82 -2.26 7.29
N GLY A 172 5.85 -2.62 6.00
CA GLY A 172 5.34 -3.88 5.47
C GLY A 172 6.43 -4.94 5.50
N LEU A 173 6.16 -6.08 6.09
CA LEU A 173 7.14 -7.13 6.37
C LEU A 173 6.62 -8.48 5.89
N TYR A 174 7.09 -8.93 4.72
CA TYR A 174 6.67 -10.19 4.12
C TYR A 174 6.86 -11.37 5.09
N GLY A 175 5.82 -12.20 5.24
CA GLY A 175 5.83 -13.38 6.12
C GLY A 175 5.69 -13.10 7.61
N TYR A 176 5.47 -11.85 8.05
CA TYR A 176 5.32 -11.57 9.48
C TYR A 176 3.89 -11.86 9.95
N SER A 177 3.75 -12.77 10.92
CA SER A 177 2.54 -12.89 11.75
C SER A 177 2.57 -11.82 12.86
N THR A 178 1.47 -11.65 13.59
CA THR A 178 1.46 -10.73 14.74
C THR A 178 2.43 -11.12 15.84
N GLU A 179 2.71 -12.41 16.00
CA GLU A 179 3.68 -12.91 16.99
C GLU A 179 5.09 -12.45 16.65
N ILE A 180 5.54 -12.71 15.42
CA ILE A 180 6.86 -12.27 14.95
C ILE A 180 6.94 -10.74 15.00
N PHE A 181 5.88 -10.05 14.62
CA PHE A 181 5.84 -8.58 14.66
C PHE A 181 6.05 -8.04 16.08
N VAL A 182 5.35 -8.57 17.08
CA VAL A 182 5.50 -8.16 18.49
C VAL A 182 6.94 -8.37 18.96
N CYS A 183 7.52 -9.54 18.68
CA CYS A 183 8.86 -9.89 19.14
C CYS A 183 9.97 -9.07 18.45
N HIS A 184 9.88 -8.86 17.13
CA HIS A 184 11.01 -8.38 16.34
C HIS A 184 10.83 -6.97 15.75
N ALA A 185 9.59 -6.57 15.42
CA ALA A 185 9.33 -5.31 14.74
C ALA A 185 8.84 -4.20 15.70
N LEU A 186 7.99 -4.54 16.67
CA LEU A 186 7.40 -3.57 17.59
C LEU A 186 8.44 -2.76 18.40
N PRO A 187 9.56 -3.35 18.90
CA PRO A 187 10.59 -2.56 19.57
C PRO A 187 11.29 -1.54 18.65
N GLY A 188 11.47 -1.89 17.37
CA GLY A 188 11.97 -0.97 16.35
C GLY A 188 10.98 0.15 16.07
N LEU A 189 9.70 -0.21 15.91
CA LEU A 189 8.63 0.75 15.69
C LEU A 189 8.50 1.76 16.83
N LYS A 190 8.55 1.32 18.10
CA LYS A 190 8.51 2.23 19.26
C LYS A 190 9.68 3.22 19.21
N ARG A 191 10.89 2.76 18.87
CA ARG A 191 12.04 3.66 18.70
C ARG A 191 11.81 4.68 17.59
N ASP A 192 11.23 4.28 16.46
CA ASP A 192 10.87 5.20 15.38
C ASP A 192 9.90 6.28 15.89
N LEU A 193 8.82 5.88 16.56
CA LEU A 193 7.80 6.80 17.11
C LEU A 193 8.40 7.81 18.09
N ILE A 194 9.28 7.35 19.00
CA ILE A 194 9.98 8.21 19.97
C ILE A 194 10.94 9.19 19.25
N SER A 195 11.57 8.75 18.17
CA SER A 195 12.60 9.54 17.47
C SER A 195 12.02 10.61 16.55
N TRP A 196 10.76 10.47 16.12
CA TRP A 196 10.13 11.42 15.23
C TRP A 196 9.74 12.69 15.98
N SER A 197 10.03 13.84 15.38
CA SER A 197 9.70 15.14 15.97
C SER A 197 8.20 15.32 16.22
N GLU A 198 7.37 14.64 15.42
CA GLU A 198 5.92 14.61 15.52
C GLU A 198 5.44 13.17 15.29
N PRO A 199 4.47 12.67 16.08
CA PRO A 199 3.89 11.36 15.85
C PRO A 199 3.13 11.31 14.51
N PRO A 200 2.88 10.12 13.95
CA PRO A 200 2.04 9.99 12.77
C PRO A 200 0.66 10.60 13.00
N ALA A 201 0.14 11.29 12.00
CA ALA A 201 -1.25 11.74 12.02
C ALA A 201 -2.20 10.55 11.88
N PHE A 202 -1.76 9.49 11.19
CA PHE A 202 -2.55 8.30 10.91
C PHE A 202 -1.68 7.04 10.89
N VAL A 203 -2.21 5.94 11.42
CA VAL A 203 -1.65 4.59 11.32
C VAL A 203 -2.69 3.65 10.73
N ALA A 204 -2.32 2.91 9.69
CA ALA A 204 -3.05 1.72 9.24
C ALA A 204 -2.33 0.45 9.73
N LEU A 205 -3.02 -0.39 10.51
CA LEU A 205 -2.53 -1.67 11.02
C LEU A 205 -3.20 -2.83 10.29
N TRP A 206 -2.42 -3.56 9.49
CA TRP A 206 -2.91 -4.64 8.63
C TRP A 206 -2.00 -5.89 8.67
N LEU A 207 -2.09 -6.64 9.77
CA LEU A 207 -1.46 -7.95 9.96
C LEU A 207 -2.52 -9.06 10.01
N GLY A 208 -2.21 -10.28 10.42
CA GLY A 208 -3.24 -11.29 10.71
C GLY A 208 -3.63 -12.19 9.53
N GLY A 209 -3.15 -11.90 8.32
CA GLY A 209 -3.28 -12.84 7.21
C GLY A 209 -2.46 -14.10 7.49
N ASN A 210 -1.18 -13.92 7.78
CA ASN A 210 -0.24 -15.00 8.12
C ASN A 210 -0.65 -15.77 9.38
N ASP A 211 -1.16 -15.09 10.41
CA ASP A 211 -1.66 -15.69 11.65
C ASP A 211 -2.76 -16.75 11.40
N SER A 212 -3.52 -16.59 10.32
CA SER A 212 -4.61 -17.48 9.92
C SER A 212 -4.16 -18.69 9.08
N ALA A 213 -2.85 -18.86 8.88
CA ALA A 213 -2.31 -20.08 8.29
C ALA A 213 -2.90 -21.30 9.00
N LEU A 214 -3.21 -22.33 8.25
CA LEU A 214 -3.72 -23.57 8.81
C LEU A 214 -2.59 -24.24 9.63
N PRO A 215 -2.91 -24.94 10.73
CA PRO A 215 -1.90 -25.69 11.50
C PRO A 215 -1.22 -26.82 10.73
N THR A 216 -1.65 -27.05 9.48
CA THR A 216 -1.14 -28.02 8.52
C THR A 216 -0.85 -27.29 7.21
N GLY A 217 -0.01 -27.88 6.36
CA GLY A 217 0.35 -27.30 5.06
C GLY A 217 1.67 -26.55 5.10
N PHE A 218 2.02 -25.93 3.98
CA PHE A 218 3.35 -25.34 3.76
C PHE A 218 3.67 -24.20 4.73
N GLU A 219 2.69 -23.33 5.00
CA GLU A 219 2.87 -22.11 5.80
C GLU A 219 2.47 -22.29 7.29
N ALA A 220 2.38 -23.54 7.78
CA ALA A 220 1.91 -23.83 9.13
C ALA A 220 2.73 -23.13 10.25
N ALA A 221 4.00 -22.80 9.98
CA ALA A 221 4.87 -22.06 10.90
C ALA A 221 4.39 -20.62 11.18
N LEU A 222 3.55 -20.05 10.31
CA LEU A 222 2.98 -18.71 10.48
C LEU A 222 1.76 -18.69 11.40
N HIS A 223 1.16 -19.86 11.68
CA HIS A 223 -0.07 -19.97 12.46
C HIS A 223 0.09 -19.39 13.86
N VAL A 224 -0.85 -18.52 14.25
CA VAL A 224 -0.93 -17.96 15.61
C VAL A 224 -2.28 -18.33 16.22
N PRO A 225 -2.31 -19.02 17.38
CA PRO A 225 -3.55 -19.34 18.06
C PRO A 225 -4.40 -18.08 18.33
N ILE A 226 -5.71 -18.18 18.13
CA ILE A 226 -6.60 -17.00 18.07
C ILE A 226 -6.52 -16.09 19.31
N GLU A 227 -6.35 -16.66 20.51
CA GLU A 227 -6.22 -15.88 21.74
C GLU A 227 -4.89 -15.13 21.83
N LYS A 228 -3.81 -15.70 21.28
CA LYS A 228 -2.51 -15.05 21.17
C LYS A 228 -2.56 -13.95 20.12
N TYR A 229 -3.17 -14.19 18.96
CA TYR A 229 -3.42 -13.16 17.96
C TYR A 229 -4.17 -11.95 18.57
N ARG A 230 -5.25 -12.20 19.34
CA ARG A 230 -5.97 -11.14 20.07
C ARG A 230 -5.08 -10.37 21.04
N ALA A 231 -4.20 -11.07 21.77
CA ALA A 231 -3.27 -10.45 22.70
C ALA A 231 -2.24 -9.57 21.97
N ASN A 232 -1.63 -10.09 20.90
CA ASN A 232 -0.66 -9.40 20.08
C ASN A 232 -1.26 -8.11 19.47
N LEU A 233 -2.49 -8.16 18.97
CA LEU A 233 -3.18 -6.96 18.46
C LEU A 233 -3.35 -5.88 19.54
N ARG A 234 -3.70 -6.27 20.77
CA ARG A 234 -3.80 -5.32 21.90
C ARG A 234 -2.43 -4.72 22.22
N GLU A 235 -1.39 -5.54 22.22
CA GLU A 235 -0.03 -5.10 22.52
C GLU A 235 0.50 -4.12 21.46
N ILE A 236 0.28 -4.39 20.18
CA ILE A 236 0.70 -3.49 19.09
C ILE A 236 -0.03 -2.14 19.21
N VAL A 237 -1.36 -2.16 19.39
CA VAL A 237 -2.15 -0.92 19.52
C VAL A 237 -1.74 -0.14 20.77
N GLN A 238 -1.53 -0.82 21.90
CA GLN A 238 -1.07 -0.17 23.12
C GLN A 238 0.33 0.42 22.93
N GLY A 239 1.23 -0.31 22.28
CA GLY A 239 2.58 0.14 22.00
C GLY A 239 2.64 1.38 21.11
N ILE A 240 1.68 1.56 20.19
CA ILE A 240 1.54 2.80 19.42
C ILE A 240 1.02 3.92 20.32
N ARG A 241 -0.03 3.66 21.12
CA ARG A 241 -0.67 4.68 21.99
C ARG A 241 0.25 5.19 23.10
N ASP A 242 1.13 4.35 23.62
CA ASP A 242 2.11 4.72 24.65
C ASP A 242 3.06 5.82 24.14
N GLU A 243 3.52 5.69 22.89
CA GLU A 243 4.49 6.62 22.29
C GLU A 243 3.83 7.74 21.47
N ALA A 244 2.60 7.52 20.99
CA ALA A 244 1.89 8.40 20.07
C ALA A 244 0.37 8.44 20.38
N PRO A 245 -0.04 9.01 21.53
CA PRO A 245 -1.42 8.93 22.03
C PRO A 245 -2.47 9.63 21.15
N GLU A 246 -2.07 10.67 20.41
CA GLU A 246 -2.95 11.45 19.53
C GLU A 246 -3.06 10.88 18.10
N THR A 247 -2.33 9.81 17.79
CA THR A 247 -2.36 9.20 16.46
C THR A 247 -3.70 8.52 16.20
N ALA A 248 -4.32 8.86 15.06
CA ALA A 248 -5.48 8.12 14.58
C ALA A 248 -5.07 6.73 14.10
N ILE A 249 -5.64 5.68 14.68
CA ILE A 249 -5.34 4.29 14.32
C ILE A 249 -6.56 3.70 13.60
N LEU A 250 -6.33 3.08 12.45
CA LEU A 250 -7.28 2.23 11.74
C LEU A 250 -6.74 0.80 11.72
N MET A 251 -7.58 -0.16 12.10
CA MET A 251 -7.28 -1.58 11.87
C MET A 251 -7.96 -2.04 10.58
N ILE A 252 -7.27 -2.84 9.77
CA ILE A 252 -7.83 -3.40 8.53
C ILE A 252 -7.88 -4.91 8.71
N THR A 253 -9.01 -5.59 8.50
CA THR A 253 -9.06 -7.08 8.62
C THR A 253 -8.22 -7.77 7.56
N PRO A 254 -7.67 -8.98 7.83
CA PRO A 254 -7.08 -9.77 6.75
C PRO A 254 -8.13 -10.01 5.64
N PRO A 255 -7.77 -9.94 4.36
CA PRO A 255 -8.72 -10.12 3.26
C PRO A 255 -9.19 -11.57 3.15
N ALA A 256 -10.37 -11.81 2.59
CA ALA A 256 -10.79 -13.16 2.22
C ALA A 256 -9.80 -13.78 1.23
N VAL A 257 -9.44 -15.05 1.43
CA VAL A 257 -8.64 -15.82 0.47
C VAL A 257 -9.54 -16.55 -0.53
N ASN A 258 -8.97 -16.94 -1.67
CA ASN A 258 -9.62 -17.80 -2.64
C ASN A 258 -9.08 -19.23 -2.52
N ASP A 259 -9.82 -20.08 -1.81
CA ASP A 259 -9.43 -21.47 -1.52
C ASP A 259 -9.12 -22.26 -2.80
N SER A 260 -9.93 -22.09 -3.86
CA SER A 260 -9.71 -22.77 -5.14
C SER A 260 -8.39 -22.37 -5.79
N ALA A 261 -8.09 -21.06 -5.85
CA ALA A 261 -6.81 -20.58 -6.35
C ALA A 261 -5.64 -21.04 -5.49
N ARG A 262 -5.84 -21.12 -4.16
CA ARG A 262 -4.78 -21.52 -3.24
C ARG A 262 -4.41 -23.00 -3.39
N LEU A 263 -5.41 -23.87 -3.61
CA LEU A 263 -5.19 -25.28 -3.95
C LEU A 263 -4.35 -25.48 -5.22
N GLU A 264 -4.37 -24.54 -6.16
CA GLU A 264 -3.58 -24.61 -7.39
C GLU A 264 -2.11 -24.20 -7.20
N VAL A 265 -1.77 -23.56 -6.07
CA VAL A 265 -0.40 -23.10 -5.78
C VAL A 265 0.50 -24.28 -5.39
N TRP A 266 -0.03 -25.23 -4.61
CA TRP A 266 0.74 -26.34 -4.05
C TRP A 266 0.46 -27.66 -4.76
N SER A 267 1.52 -28.42 -5.05
CA SER A 267 1.39 -29.69 -5.77
C SER A 267 0.88 -30.85 -4.93
N ASP A 268 0.88 -30.71 -3.61
CA ASP A 268 0.34 -31.71 -2.67
C ASP A 268 -1.19 -31.64 -2.52
N GLY A 269 -1.82 -30.57 -3.01
CA GLY A 269 -3.26 -30.36 -2.98
C GLY A 269 -3.80 -30.01 -1.59
N GLU A 270 -2.93 -29.61 -0.66
CA GLU A 270 -3.31 -29.19 0.68
C GLU A 270 -3.40 -27.67 0.77
N LEU A 271 -4.39 -27.17 1.52
CA LEU A 271 -4.50 -25.75 1.83
C LEU A 271 -3.55 -25.40 2.97
N ASP A 272 -2.84 -24.29 2.82
CA ASP A 272 -2.10 -23.60 3.87
C ASP A 272 -2.87 -22.40 4.42
N PHE A 273 -3.81 -21.83 3.66
CA PHE A 273 -4.78 -20.83 4.09
C PHE A 273 -6.18 -21.18 3.57
N SER A 274 -7.22 -20.84 4.35
CA SER A 274 -8.61 -20.96 3.92
C SER A 274 -9.42 -19.73 4.31
N ASN A 275 -10.47 -19.44 3.54
CA ASN A 275 -11.32 -18.27 3.80
C ASN A 275 -12.01 -18.38 5.16
N ASP A 276 -12.36 -19.59 5.58
CA ASP A 276 -12.91 -19.88 6.90
C ASP A 276 -11.91 -19.61 8.03
N GLY A 277 -10.64 -20.01 7.86
CA GLY A 277 -9.57 -19.71 8.81
C GLY A 277 -9.32 -18.21 8.95
N VAL A 278 -9.27 -17.50 7.81
CA VAL A 278 -9.11 -16.04 7.81
C VAL A 278 -10.32 -15.34 8.43
N ALA A 279 -11.54 -15.87 8.25
CA ALA A 279 -12.75 -15.33 8.84
C ALA A 279 -12.71 -15.34 10.38
N GLU A 280 -12.05 -16.32 11.00
CA GLU A 280 -11.81 -16.34 12.45
C GLU A 280 -10.93 -15.15 12.89
N CYS A 281 -9.81 -14.94 12.21
CA CYS A 281 -8.91 -13.81 12.48
C CYS A 281 -9.58 -12.45 12.20
N ALA A 282 -10.41 -12.35 11.16
CA ALA A 282 -11.16 -11.14 10.85
C ALA A 282 -12.16 -10.78 11.96
N ARG A 283 -12.98 -11.75 12.40
CA ARG A 283 -13.91 -11.57 13.54
C ARG A 283 -13.17 -11.19 14.82
N ALA A 284 -12.08 -11.88 15.13
CA ALA A 284 -11.30 -11.60 16.32
C ALA A 284 -10.73 -10.17 16.34
N ARG A 285 -10.25 -9.68 15.19
CA ARG A 285 -9.78 -8.29 15.05
C ARG A 285 -10.92 -7.29 15.28
N ILE A 286 -12.08 -7.50 14.67
CA ILE A 286 -13.24 -6.62 14.82
C ILE A 286 -13.62 -6.48 16.31
N GLU A 287 -13.65 -7.60 17.03
CA GLU A 287 -13.93 -7.62 18.47
C GLU A 287 -12.87 -6.88 19.30
N VAL A 288 -11.58 -7.12 19.02
CA VAL A 288 -10.48 -6.41 19.69
C VAL A 288 -10.57 -4.91 19.43
N ALA A 289 -10.76 -4.50 18.17
CA ALA A 289 -10.86 -3.10 17.79
C ALA A 289 -12.06 -2.41 18.46
N LYS A 290 -13.22 -3.07 18.52
CA LYS A 290 -14.39 -2.60 19.26
C LYS A 290 -14.07 -2.34 20.74
N ASN A 291 -13.40 -3.29 21.40
CA ASN A 291 -13.00 -3.14 22.80
C ASN A 291 -11.98 -2.02 23.02
N LEU A 292 -11.08 -1.81 22.05
CA LEU A 292 -10.07 -0.75 22.07
C LEU A 292 -10.60 0.60 21.57
N LYS A 293 -11.86 0.67 21.10
CA LYS A 293 -12.48 1.84 20.45
C LYS A 293 -11.66 2.34 19.26
N VAL A 294 -11.18 1.42 18.44
CA VAL A 294 -10.43 1.68 17.21
C VAL A 294 -11.34 1.36 16.01
N PRO A 295 -11.51 2.29 15.05
CA PRO A 295 -12.25 2.00 13.82
C PRO A 295 -11.63 0.85 13.02
N VAL A 296 -12.47 0.14 12.27
CA VAL A 296 -12.06 -1.01 11.45
C VAL A 296 -12.51 -0.83 10.01
N LEU A 297 -11.59 -1.10 9.08
CA LEU A 297 -11.91 -1.42 7.70
C LEU A 297 -12.07 -2.94 7.58
N ASP A 298 -13.32 -3.41 7.54
CA ASP A 298 -13.63 -4.84 7.37
C ASP A 298 -13.47 -5.27 5.91
N PHE A 299 -12.22 -5.42 5.50
CA PHE A 299 -11.84 -5.82 4.16
C PHE A 299 -12.13 -7.30 3.87
N HIS A 300 -12.31 -8.13 4.91
CA HIS A 300 -12.72 -9.52 4.76
C HIS A 300 -14.14 -9.60 4.22
N THR A 301 -15.06 -8.88 4.86
CA THR A 301 -16.46 -8.79 4.41
C THR A 301 -16.54 -8.20 3.00
N ILE A 302 -15.83 -7.09 2.74
CA ILE A 302 -15.80 -6.45 1.41
C ILE A 302 -15.38 -7.45 0.32
N MET A 303 -14.32 -8.23 0.55
CA MET A 303 -13.83 -9.21 -0.41
C MET A 303 -14.80 -10.39 -0.60
N ASN A 304 -15.56 -10.77 0.43
CA ASN A 304 -16.59 -11.80 0.31
C ASN A 304 -17.84 -11.31 -0.44
N GLU A 305 -18.22 -10.04 -0.26
CA GLU A 305 -19.36 -9.42 -0.95
C GLU A 305 -19.15 -9.32 -2.48
N LEU A 306 -17.91 -9.36 -2.97
CA LEU A 306 -17.62 -9.44 -4.40
C LEU A 306 -18.13 -10.75 -5.05
N GLY A 307 -18.24 -11.82 -4.27
CA GLY A 307 -18.44 -13.18 -4.79
C GLY A 307 -17.13 -13.81 -5.27
N ASP A 308 -17.14 -15.13 -5.46
CA ASP A 308 -15.92 -15.92 -5.66
C ASP A 308 -15.14 -15.55 -6.92
N GLN A 309 -15.82 -15.41 -8.06
CA GLN A 309 -15.20 -15.06 -9.34
C GLN A 309 -14.51 -13.70 -9.29
N GLU A 310 -15.16 -12.70 -8.70
CA GLU A 310 -14.63 -11.34 -8.64
C GLU A 310 -13.52 -11.21 -7.60
N ARG A 311 -13.61 -11.94 -6.48
CA ARG A 311 -12.51 -12.11 -5.53
C ARG A 311 -11.29 -12.74 -6.19
N HIS A 312 -11.47 -13.84 -6.92
CA HIS A 312 -10.39 -14.50 -7.67
C HIS A 312 -9.72 -13.52 -8.63
N ALA A 313 -10.49 -12.69 -9.33
CA ALA A 313 -9.96 -11.68 -10.24
C ALA A 313 -9.16 -10.55 -9.56
N CYS A 314 -9.22 -10.42 -8.22
CA CYS A 314 -8.43 -9.45 -7.45
C CYS A 314 -7.11 -10.03 -6.92
N GLN A 315 -6.93 -11.35 -6.96
CA GLN A 315 -5.78 -12.06 -6.39
C GLN A 315 -5.00 -12.81 -7.48
N TYR A 316 -3.69 -13.02 -7.30
CA TYR A 316 -2.89 -13.77 -8.27
C TYR A 316 -2.51 -15.19 -7.81
N ASP A 317 -2.58 -15.46 -6.51
CA ASP A 317 -2.29 -16.77 -5.89
C ASP A 317 -3.35 -17.18 -4.85
N GLY A 318 -4.51 -16.52 -4.90
CA GLY A 318 -5.60 -16.66 -3.94
C GLY A 318 -5.41 -15.91 -2.61
N LEU A 319 -4.29 -15.23 -2.42
CA LEU A 319 -3.95 -14.50 -1.19
C LEU A 319 -3.57 -13.04 -1.50
N HIS A 320 -2.53 -12.85 -2.30
CA HIS A 320 -1.92 -11.58 -2.66
C HIS A 320 -2.63 -10.90 -3.83
N PHE A 321 -2.58 -9.57 -3.85
CA PHE A 321 -3.36 -8.76 -4.77
C PHE A 321 -2.66 -8.51 -6.10
N ASN A 322 -3.43 -8.57 -7.18
CA ASN A 322 -3.03 -8.00 -8.46
C ASN A 322 -3.44 -6.51 -8.52
N VAL A 323 -3.27 -5.88 -9.70
CA VAL A 323 -3.63 -4.46 -9.94
C VAL A 323 -5.06 -4.13 -9.52
N LYS A 324 -6.01 -5.03 -9.77
CA LYS A 324 -7.43 -4.83 -9.42
C LYS A 324 -7.64 -4.88 -7.91
N GLY A 325 -7.04 -5.85 -7.22
CA GLY A 325 -7.08 -5.94 -5.77
C GLY A 325 -6.47 -4.72 -5.09
N HIS A 326 -5.31 -4.26 -5.55
CA HIS A 326 -4.66 -3.06 -5.02
C HIS A 326 -5.49 -1.78 -5.22
N ALA A 327 -6.15 -1.62 -6.37
CA ALA A 327 -7.08 -0.52 -6.61
C ALA A 327 -8.26 -0.53 -5.63
N LEU A 328 -8.84 -1.70 -5.36
CA LEU A 328 -9.93 -1.84 -4.39
C LEU A 328 -9.48 -1.47 -2.96
N VAL A 329 -8.29 -1.90 -2.55
CA VAL A 329 -7.71 -1.54 -1.25
C VAL A 329 -7.60 -0.03 -1.11
N ALA A 330 -7.01 0.64 -2.10
CA ALA A 330 -6.84 2.10 -2.08
C ALA A 330 -8.20 2.83 -2.00
N GLU A 331 -9.17 2.43 -2.83
CA GLU A 331 -10.52 3.00 -2.82
C GLU A 331 -11.18 2.92 -1.44
N LYS A 332 -11.19 1.72 -0.84
CA LYS A 332 -11.86 1.50 0.45
C LYS A 332 -11.11 2.14 1.61
N LEU A 333 -9.78 2.20 1.54
CA LEU A 333 -8.97 2.87 2.54
C LEU A 333 -9.21 4.39 2.53
N PHE A 334 -9.18 5.04 1.37
CA PHE A 334 -9.46 6.48 1.27
C PHE A 334 -10.85 6.83 1.79
N ALA A 335 -11.88 6.09 1.34
CA ALA A 335 -13.25 6.30 1.80
C ALA A 335 -13.40 6.12 3.32
N THR A 336 -12.66 5.18 3.91
CA THR A 336 -12.67 4.95 5.36
C THR A 336 -11.95 6.06 6.12
N ILE A 337 -10.82 6.55 5.61
CA ILE A 337 -10.11 7.69 6.22
C ILE A 337 -11.00 8.93 6.25
N GLU A 338 -11.66 9.26 5.14
CA GLU A 338 -12.57 10.41 5.06
C GLU A 338 -13.77 10.28 6.01
N ARG A 339 -14.32 9.07 6.15
CA ARG A 339 -15.49 8.80 7.00
C ARG A 339 -15.15 8.81 8.50
N GLU A 340 -14.11 8.09 8.89
CA GLU A 340 -13.78 7.85 10.31
C GLU A 340 -12.89 8.96 10.89
N PHE A 341 -12.07 9.62 10.06
CA PHE A 341 -11.09 10.60 10.51
C PHE A 341 -11.13 11.90 9.67
N PRO A 342 -12.27 12.61 9.59
CA PRO A 342 -12.41 13.78 8.71
C PRO A 342 -11.42 14.92 9.00
N SER A 343 -11.01 15.11 10.25
CA SER A 343 -9.98 16.09 10.63
C SER A 343 -8.60 15.69 10.12
N VAL A 344 -8.27 14.39 10.19
CA VAL A 344 -7.03 13.82 9.66
C VAL A 344 -7.04 13.89 8.14
N ALA A 345 -8.13 13.48 7.48
CA ALA A 345 -8.29 13.59 6.03
C ALA A 345 -8.03 15.03 5.53
N LYS A 346 -8.66 16.02 6.18
CA LYS A 346 -8.42 17.44 5.87
C LYS A 346 -6.96 17.85 6.07
N ARG A 347 -6.30 17.38 7.14
CA ARG A 347 -4.89 17.65 7.40
C ARG A 347 -3.98 17.02 6.33
N LEU A 348 -4.28 15.78 5.93
CA LEU A 348 -3.53 15.05 4.90
C LEU A 348 -3.69 15.66 3.51
N ASP A 349 -4.73 16.45 3.26
CA ASP A 349 -4.98 17.14 1.99
C ASP A 349 -4.42 18.57 1.91
N ALA A 350 -3.90 19.10 3.02
CA ALA A 350 -3.31 20.41 3.04
C ALA A 350 -1.90 20.38 2.42
N TRP A 351 -1.75 21.00 1.25
CA TRP A 351 -0.42 21.17 0.64
C TRP A 351 0.46 22.08 1.50
N GLU A 352 1.70 21.65 1.72
CA GLU A 352 2.71 22.41 2.46
C GLU A 352 3.11 23.70 1.72
N HIS A 353 3.06 23.65 0.39
CA HIS A 353 3.35 24.79 -0.47
C HIS A 353 2.13 25.15 -1.33
N PRO A 354 1.79 26.44 -1.45
CA PRO A 354 0.70 26.91 -2.29
C PRO A 354 0.90 26.52 -3.76
N ASP A 355 -0.15 26.67 -4.56
CA ASP A 355 -0.01 26.49 -6.01
C ASP A 355 0.93 27.56 -6.58
N TYR A 356 1.72 27.21 -7.60
CA TYR A 356 2.68 28.14 -8.17
C TYR A 356 1.99 29.37 -8.79
N LEU A 357 0.74 29.25 -9.26
CA LEU A 357 -0.03 30.38 -9.76
C LEU A 357 -0.36 31.39 -8.66
N GLU A 358 -0.67 30.91 -7.44
CA GLU A 358 -0.94 31.78 -6.28
C GLU A 358 0.30 32.61 -5.91
N LEU A 359 1.50 32.02 -6.05
CA LEU A 359 2.77 32.71 -5.80
C LEU A 359 3.14 33.71 -6.90
N ILE A 360 2.73 33.47 -8.14
CA ILE A 360 2.99 34.40 -9.25
C ILE A 360 2.05 35.61 -9.15
N ASP A 361 0.78 35.38 -8.86
CA ASP A 361 -0.22 36.44 -8.73
C ASP A 361 0.08 37.35 -7.53
N SER A 362 0.51 36.81 -6.38
CA SER A 362 0.90 37.63 -5.23
C SER A 362 2.09 38.56 -5.52
N ASN A 363 3.05 38.10 -6.34
CA ASN A 363 4.19 38.91 -6.78
C ASN A 363 3.82 39.97 -7.83
N ALA A 364 2.66 39.85 -8.47
CA ALA A 364 2.17 40.84 -9.43
C ALA A 364 1.49 42.02 -8.74
N ASP A 365 0.85 41.81 -7.60
CA ASP A 365 0.23 42.87 -6.80
C ASP A 365 1.28 43.70 -6.04
N ASP A 366 2.34 43.07 -5.51
CA ASP A 366 3.50 43.78 -4.91
C ASP A 366 4.25 44.68 -5.92
N LYS A 367 4.13 44.39 -7.22
CA LYS A 367 4.73 45.20 -8.30
C LYS A 367 3.83 46.33 -8.80
N LYS A 368 2.56 46.40 -8.40
CA LYS A 368 1.66 47.52 -8.73
C LYS A 368 1.68 48.63 -7.68
N GLU A 369 2.28 48.39 -6.51
CA GLU A 369 2.43 49.38 -5.44
C GLU A 369 3.82 50.07 -5.42
N GLN A 370 4.68 49.80 -6.42
CA GLN A 370 5.91 50.57 -6.71
C GLN A 370 5.74 51.38 -7.98
#